data_AF-A0A937ESJ3-F1
#
_entry.id   AF-A0A937ESJ3-F1
#
_cell.length_a   1.000
_cell.length_b   1.000
_cell.length_c   1.000
_cell.angle_alpha   90.00
_cell.angle_beta   90.00
_cell.angle_gamma   90.00
#
_symmetry.space_group_name_H-M   'P 1'
#
loop_
_entity.id
_entity.type
_entity.pdbx_description
1 polymer ?
#
loop_
_entity_poly.entity_id
_entity_poly.type
_entity_poly.pdbx_seq_one_letter_code
_entity_poly.pdbx_strand_id
1 'polypeptide(L)' 'CQWGIFLRNHDELTLEMVTDEERDYMWAEYAKDPRMRANIGIRRRLAPLLDNDRNQIELFTALLLSLPGS' A
#
# COMPACT_ATOMS: atom_id res chain seq x y z
N CYS A 1 -3.46 -25.23 -0.15
CA CYS A 1 -3.00 -23.95 -0.71
C CYS A 1 -2.96 -22.93 0.42
N GLN A 2 -1.91 -22.11 0.51
CA GLN A 2 -1.72 -21.08 1.56
C GLN A 2 -1.61 -19.71 0.90
N TRP A 3 -2.17 -18.67 1.50
CA TRP A 3 -2.10 -17.29 1.00
C TRP A 3 -0.74 -16.67 1.29
N GLY A 4 -0.21 -15.91 0.32
CA GLY A 4 0.93 -15.03 0.50
C GLY A 4 0.46 -13.62 0.90
N ILE A 5 0.84 -13.12 2.07
CA ILE A 5 0.38 -11.80 2.55
C ILE A 5 1.57 -10.84 2.60
N PHE A 6 1.37 -9.63 2.09
CA PHE A 6 2.41 -8.59 2.09
C PHE A 6 1.79 -7.19 2.10
N LEU A 7 2.52 -6.24 2.67
CA LEU A 7 2.12 -4.82 2.71
C LEU A 7 2.69 -4.04 1.52
N ARG A 8 3.90 -4.39 1.08
CA ARG A 8 4.61 -3.85 -0.08
C ARG A 8 5.55 -4.90 -0.66
N ASN A 9 5.84 -4.75 -1.93
CA ASN A 9 6.87 -5.49 -2.65
C ASN A 9 7.89 -4.50 -3.26
N HIS A 10 8.74 -4.99 -4.16
CA HIS A 10 9.75 -4.18 -4.86
C HIS A 10 9.15 -3.25 -5.92
N ASP A 11 7.96 -3.58 -6.43
CA ASP A 11 7.20 -2.79 -7.40
C ASP A 11 6.37 -1.71 -6.70
N GLU A 12 5.65 -0.91 -7.49
CA GLU A 12 4.62 -0.01 -7.02
C GLU A 12 3.50 -0.74 -6.25
N LEU A 13 2.77 0.01 -5.42
CA LEU A 13 1.51 -0.46 -4.90
C LEU A 13 0.50 -0.43 -6.06
N THR A 14 0.26 -1.58 -6.68
CA THR A 14 -0.64 -1.69 -7.84
C THR A 14 -2.09 -1.42 -7.45
N LEU A 15 -2.79 -0.64 -8.28
CA LEU A 15 -4.22 -0.33 -8.15
C LEU A 15 -4.98 -0.76 -9.42
N GLU A 16 -4.47 -1.77 -10.12
CA GLU A 16 -5.06 -2.29 -11.37
C GLU A 16 -6.35 -3.07 -11.12
N MET A 17 -6.45 -3.74 -9.97
CA MET A 17 -7.58 -4.63 -9.63
C MET A 17 -8.61 -3.96 -8.70
N VAL A 18 -8.57 -2.64 -8.56
CA VAL A 18 -9.56 -1.84 -7.79
C VAL A 18 -10.43 -1.02 -8.72
N THR A 19 -11.59 -0.59 -8.23
CA THR A 19 -12.50 0.29 -8.97
C THR A 19 -11.87 1.66 -9.24
N ASP A 20 -12.39 2.40 -10.22
CA ASP A 20 -11.88 3.74 -10.54
C ASP A 20 -12.05 4.72 -9.38
N GLU A 21 -13.16 4.64 -8.63
CA GLU A 21 -13.40 5.48 -7.45
C GLU A 21 -12.39 5.19 -6.32
N GLU A 22 -12.11 3.92 -6.04
CA GLU A 22 -11.10 3.53 -5.04
C GLU A 22 -9.70 3.97 -5.47
N ARG A 23 -9.39 3.87 -6.78
CA ARG A 23 -8.10 4.30 -7.32
C ARG A 23 -7.91 5.81 -7.14
N ASP A 24 -8.92 6.60 -7.46
CA ASP A 24 -8.89 8.05 -7.31
C ASP A 24 -8.74 8.45 -5.83
N TYR A 25 -9.46 7.77 -4.93
CA TYR A 25 -9.29 7.95 -3.48
C TYR A 25 -7.85 7.65 -3.03
N MET A 26 -7.30 6.50 -3.44
CA MET A 26 -5.94 6.10 -3.08
C MET A 26 -4.89 7.08 -3.60
N TRP A 27 -5.08 7.63 -4.81
CA TRP A 27 -4.20 8.66 -5.34
C TRP A 27 -4.32 10.00 -4.60
N ALA A 28 -5.52 10.41 -4.21
CA ALA A 28 -5.74 11.65 -3.47
C ALA A 28 -5.08 11.62 -2.09
N GLU A 29 -5.21 10.50 -1.38
CA GLU A 29 -4.67 10.36 -0.02
C GLU A 29 -3.18 10.06 -0.02
N TYR A 30 -2.74 9.08 -0.83
CA TYR A 30 -1.39 8.51 -0.71
C TYR A 30 -0.41 8.94 -1.82
N ALA A 31 -0.87 9.63 -2.87
CA ALA A 31 -0.04 10.08 -4.01
C ALA A 31 -0.35 11.53 -4.44
N LYS A 32 -0.21 12.46 -3.47
CA LYS A 32 -0.46 13.91 -3.63
C LYS A 32 0.45 14.57 -4.68
N ASP A 33 1.71 14.13 -4.80
CA ASP A 33 2.60 14.56 -5.89
C ASP A 33 2.46 13.58 -7.08
N PRO A 34 2.19 14.06 -8.31
CA PRO A 34 2.14 13.22 -9.50
C PRO A 34 3.39 12.33 -9.70
N ARG A 35 4.56 12.77 -9.23
CA ARG A 35 5.79 11.98 -9.25
C ARG A 35 5.72 10.74 -8.36
N MET A 36 4.79 10.64 -7.42
CA MET A 36 4.60 9.45 -6.58
C MET A 36 3.81 8.35 -7.29
N ARG A 37 3.20 8.65 -8.45
CA ARG A 37 2.45 7.69 -9.27
C ARG A 37 3.39 7.00 -10.25
N ALA A 38 3.16 5.72 -10.51
CA ALA A 38 3.84 4.94 -11.53
C ALA A 38 2.87 3.93 -12.11
N ASN A 39 2.76 3.86 -13.44
CA ASN A 39 1.71 3.10 -14.12
C ASN A 39 0.32 3.46 -13.54
N ILE A 40 -0.42 2.46 -13.07
CA ILE A 40 -1.74 2.62 -12.42
C ILE A 40 -1.59 2.68 -10.88
N GLY A 41 -0.37 2.55 -10.33
CA GLY A 41 -0.10 2.44 -8.89
C GLY A 41 0.67 3.58 -8.24
N ILE A 42 1.13 3.33 -7.01
CA ILE A 42 1.84 4.29 -6.15
C ILE A 42 3.26 3.77 -5.83
N ARG A 43 4.29 4.47 -6.28
CA ARG A 43 5.71 4.11 -6.07
C ARG A 43 6.29 4.68 -4.78
N ARG A 44 5.69 4.32 -3.63
CA ARG A 44 6.18 4.70 -2.29
C ARG A 44 6.46 3.45 -1.45
N ARG A 45 7.44 3.54 -0.54
CA ARG A 45 7.69 2.51 0.48
C ARG A 45 6.66 2.64 1.61
N LEU A 46 6.51 1.59 2.43
CA LEU A 46 5.54 1.54 3.52
C LEU A 46 5.68 2.73 4.50
N ALA A 47 6.90 3.01 4.97
CA ALA A 47 7.11 4.08 5.93
C ALA A 47 6.69 5.47 5.37
N PRO A 48 7.12 5.89 4.16
CA PRO A 48 6.57 7.08 3.53
C PRO A 48 5.06 7.05 3.34
N LEU A 49 4.45 5.92 2.94
CA LEU A 49 3.00 5.82 2.75
C LEU A 49 2.21 6.17 4.03
N LEU A 50 2.76 5.84 5.20
CA LEU A 50 2.16 6.08 6.51
C LEU A 50 2.74 7.32 7.21
N ASP A 51 3.30 8.27 6.45
CA ASP A 51 3.94 9.50 6.95
C ASP A 51 4.99 9.27 8.05
N ASN A 52 5.63 8.10 8.00
CA ASN A 52 6.61 7.61 8.97
C ASN A 52 6.07 7.53 10.41
N ASP A 53 4.74 7.44 10.58
CA ASP A 53 4.08 7.21 11.87
C ASP A 53 4.37 5.80 12.35
N ARG A 54 5.13 5.71 13.43
CA ARG A 54 5.55 4.44 14.02
C ARG A 54 4.36 3.59 14.47
N ASN A 55 3.32 4.20 15.01
CA ASN A 55 2.15 3.48 15.53
C ASN A 55 1.40 2.80 14.38
N GLN A 56 1.25 3.49 13.25
CA GLN A 56 0.61 2.92 12.07
C GLN A 56 1.45 1.80 11.45
N ILE A 57 2.77 1.98 11.38
CA ILE A 57 3.66 0.94 10.86
C ILE A 57 3.56 -0.34 11.71
N GLU A 58 3.54 -0.20 13.03
CA GLU A 58 3.39 -1.35 13.94
C GLU A 58 2.02 -2.00 13.82
N LEU A 59 0.95 -1.21 13.70
CA LEU A 59 -0.40 -1.73 13.46
C LEU A 59 -0.47 -2.55 12.16
N PHE A 60 0.05 -2.02 11.05
CA PHE A 60 0.02 -2.72 9.76
C PHE A 60 0.89 -3.98 9.80
N THR A 61 2.02 -3.95 10.50
CA THR A 61 2.88 -5.12 10.70
C THR A 61 2.18 -6.17 11.58
N ALA A 62 1.46 -5.75 12.61
CA ALA A 62 0.67 -6.65 13.44
C ALA A 62 -0.47 -7.31 12.64
N LEU A 63 -1.14 -6.57 11.76
CA LEU A 63 -2.13 -7.11 10.83
C LEU A 63 -1.51 -8.14 9.88
N LEU A 64 -0.36 -7.81 9.27
CA LEU A 64 0.37 -8.72 8.39
C LEU A 64 0.65 -10.07 9.07
N LEU A 65 1.09 -10.06 10.33
CA LEU A 65 1.46 -11.27 11.08
C LEU A 65 0.28 -12.03 11.71
N SER A 66 -0.91 -11.44 11.72
CA SER A 66 -2.12 -12.03 12.34
C SER A 66 -3.13 -12.54 11.32
N LEU A 67 -3.06 -12.07 10.07
CA LEU A 67 -3.92 -12.57 9.01
C LEU A 67 -3.50 -14.01 8.59
N PRO A 68 -4.46 -14.86 8.20
CA PRO A 68 -4.19 -16.26 7.86
C PRO A 68 -3.43 -16.36 6.52
N GLY A 69 -2.12 -16.54 6.60
CA GLY A 69 -1.24 -16.69 5.45
C GLY A 69 0.22 -16.78 5.86
N SER A 70 1.13 -16.62 4.90
CA SER A 70 2.57 -16.58 5.11
C SER A 70 3.24 -15.51 4.26
#